data_AF-A0A522X545-F1
#
_entry.id   AF-A0A522X545-F1
#
_cell.length_a   1.000
_cell.length_b   1.000
_cell.length_c   1.000
_cell.angle_alpha   90.00
_cell.angle_beta   90.00
_cell.angle_gamma   90.00
#
_symmetry.space_group_name_H-M   'P 1'
#
loop_
_entity.id
_entity.type
_entity.pdbx_description
1 polymer ?
#
loop_
_entity_poly.entity_id
_entity_poly.type
_entity_poly.pdbx_seq_one_letter_code
_entity_poly.pdbx_strand_id
1 'polypeptide(L)'
;MKIVETYSHLNGLEYLIVHRPGLWKEVQQVIKMVDAKACRTKISKEVRMQGELKYSPIEMNKKFTELLGDKKWKESRVSYWVTRGEKLIRSTMALPPEEQKKQIEAAGEQPIFSYNQTDFVKERVAIEVQFGKYAFVAYDLFVKHLAFYVRDEIDVGIEILPMKSLQSEMSSGPGYYEGELYNVIRNGRGVPAVPLVMIGVAP
;
A
#
# COMPACT_ATOMS: atom_id res chain seq x y z
N MET A 1 -6.66 10.24 14.04
CA MET A 1 -5.86 11.06 13.12
C MET A 1 -6.81 11.86 12.28
N LYS A 2 -6.30 12.74 11.42
CA LYS A 2 -7.08 13.41 10.38
C LYS A 2 -6.49 13.14 9.00
N ILE A 3 -7.37 13.06 8.02
CA ILE A 3 -7.01 13.14 6.60
C ILE A 3 -6.72 14.61 6.32
N VAL A 4 -5.53 14.90 5.80
CA VAL A 4 -5.09 16.24 5.40
C VAL A 4 -5.20 16.39 3.90
N GLU A 5 -4.70 15.40 3.16
CA GLU A 5 -4.69 15.41 1.71
C GLU A 5 -5.24 14.09 1.16
N THR A 6 -5.80 14.15 -0.04
CA THR A 6 -6.25 12.97 -0.78
C THR A 6 -6.00 13.19 -2.27
N TYR A 7 -5.38 12.20 -2.92
CA TYR A 7 -5.14 12.20 -4.36
C TYR A 7 -5.81 10.97 -4.98
N SER A 8 -6.64 11.21 -6.01
CA SER A 8 -7.31 10.17 -6.79
C SER A 8 -6.53 9.91 -8.07
N HIS A 9 -5.78 8.81 -8.10
CA HIS A 9 -5.09 8.36 -9.30
C HIS A 9 -6.01 7.47 -10.13
N LEU A 10 -6.11 7.75 -11.43
CA LEU A 10 -7.01 7.03 -12.36
C LEU A 10 -8.45 6.94 -11.84
N ASN A 11 -8.92 8.00 -11.18
CA ASN A 11 -10.26 8.09 -10.59
C ASN A 11 -10.58 6.97 -9.57
N GLY A 12 -9.56 6.47 -8.84
CA GLY A 12 -9.74 5.42 -7.84
C GLY A 12 -10.67 5.82 -6.70
N LEU A 13 -10.67 7.09 -6.29
CA LEU A 13 -11.57 7.59 -5.26
C LEU A 13 -13.02 7.62 -5.76
N GLU A 14 -13.24 8.08 -6.98
CA GLU A 14 -14.55 8.11 -7.62
C GLU A 14 -15.10 6.69 -7.76
N TYR A 15 -14.26 5.71 -8.14
CA TYR A 15 -14.64 4.29 -8.13
C TYR A 15 -15.14 3.85 -6.75
N LEU A 16 -14.42 4.18 -5.67
CA LEU A 16 -14.85 3.86 -4.31
C LEU A 16 -16.17 4.55 -3.95
N ILE A 17 -16.34 5.82 -4.29
CA ILE A 17 -17.57 6.58 -3.97
C ILE A 17 -18.78 5.98 -4.69
N VAL A 18 -18.62 5.54 -5.94
CA VAL A 18 -19.73 4.99 -6.75
C VAL A 18 -20.01 3.53 -6.39
N HIS A 19 -18.97 2.69 -6.32
CA HIS A 19 -19.13 1.24 -6.26
C HIS A 19 -18.91 0.65 -4.87
N ARG A 20 -18.18 1.35 -3.98
CA ARG A 20 -17.84 0.90 -2.63
C ARG A 20 -17.99 2.01 -1.56
N PRO A 21 -19.09 2.80 -1.54
CA PRO A 21 -19.20 3.96 -0.65
C PRO A 21 -19.15 3.58 0.84
N GLY A 22 -19.58 2.37 1.19
CA GLY A 22 -19.46 1.83 2.53
C GLY A 22 -18.00 1.66 2.98
N LEU A 23 -17.15 1.09 2.11
CA LEU A 23 -15.72 0.93 2.40
C LEU A 23 -15.02 2.27 2.51
N TRP A 24 -15.35 3.23 1.64
CA TRP A 24 -14.73 4.56 1.72
C TRP A 24 -15.01 5.24 3.06
N LYS A 25 -16.28 5.22 3.51
CA LYS A 25 -16.67 5.73 4.82
C LYS A 25 -15.96 4.98 5.96
N GLU A 26 -15.80 3.67 5.82
CA GLU A 26 -15.11 2.84 6.81
C GLU A 26 -13.62 3.22 6.93
N VAL A 27 -12.92 3.42 5.81
CA VAL A 27 -11.52 3.88 5.80
C VAL A 27 -11.37 5.23 6.51
N GLN A 28 -12.25 6.19 6.19
CA GLN A 28 -12.26 7.49 6.84
C GLN A 28 -12.50 7.38 8.35
N GLN A 29 -13.41 6.50 8.78
CA GLN A 29 -13.70 6.24 10.18
C GLN A 29 -12.48 5.64 10.91
N VAL A 30 -11.83 4.64 10.31
CA VAL A 30 -10.63 4.00 10.87
C VAL A 30 -9.53 5.03 11.09
N ILE A 31 -9.21 5.85 10.08
CA ILE A 31 -8.19 6.92 10.21
C ILE A 31 -8.56 7.88 11.34
N LYS A 32 -9.84 8.25 11.46
CA LYS A 32 -10.32 9.13 12.53
C LYS A 32 -10.13 8.51 13.92
N MET A 33 -10.36 7.21 14.06
CA MET A 33 -10.27 6.48 15.33
C MET A 33 -8.85 6.30 15.86
N VAL A 34 -7.81 6.36 15.02
CA VAL A 34 -6.41 6.23 15.47
C VAL A 34 -6.01 7.43 16.34
N ASP A 35 -5.86 7.25 17.65
CA ASP A 35 -5.29 8.31 18.50
C ASP A 35 -3.77 8.42 18.32
N ALA A 36 -3.35 9.33 17.44
CA ALA A 36 -1.93 9.55 17.17
C ALA A 36 -1.16 9.99 18.42
N LYS A 37 -1.77 10.76 19.34
CA LYS A 37 -1.09 11.27 20.53
C LYS A 37 -0.66 10.12 21.43
N ALA A 38 -1.52 9.11 21.58
CA ALA A 38 -1.20 7.88 22.30
C ALA A 38 -0.05 7.07 21.64
N CYS A 39 0.23 7.28 20.35
CA CYS A 39 1.34 6.64 19.64
C CYS A 39 2.68 7.41 19.74
N ARG A 40 2.71 8.56 20.44
CA ARG A 40 3.95 9.36 20.64
C ARG A 40 4.79 8.80 21.79
N THR A 41 5.29 7.58 21.60
CA THR A 41 5.94 6.77 22.66
C THR A 41 7.43 6.51 22.42
N LYS A 42 7.95 6.83 21.24
CA LYS A 42 9.32 6.46 20.86
C LYS A 42 10.31 7.50 21.35
N ILE A 43 11.25 7.10 22.20
CA ILE A 43 12.41 7.93 22.55
C ILE A 43 13.47 7.77 21.46
N SER A 44 13.85 8.87 20.82
CA SER A 44 14.82 8.84 19.73
C SER A 44 16.25 8.61 20.21
N LYS A 45 16.99 7.78 19.46
CA LYS A 45 18.42 7.48 19.67
C LYS A 45 19.30 8.10 18.57
N GLU A 46 18.71 8.88 17.66
CA GLU A 46 19.44 9.49 16.55
C GLU A 46 20.19 10.73 17.05
N VAL A 47 21.45 10.90 16.64
CA VAL A 47 22.36 11.94 17.15
C VAL A 47 21.74 13.34 17.17
N ARG A 48 20.97 13.71 16.13
CA ARG A 48 20.39 15.06 15.99
C ARG A 48 19.14 15.31 16.85
N MET A 49 18.54 14.27 17.41
CA MET A 49 17.24 14.32 18.10
C MET A 49 17.21 13.39 19.32
N GLN A 50 18.38 13.14 19.91
CA GLN A 50 18.54 12.18 20.98
C GLN A 50 17.71 12.57 22.20
N GLY A 51 16.91 11.63 22.72
CA GLY A 51 16.04 11.85 23.88
C GLY A 51 14.68 12.48 23.56
N GLU A 52 14.44 12.94 22.33
CA GLU A 52 13.13 13.47 21.95
C GLU A 52 12.06 12.37 21.88
N LEU A 53 10.85 12.71 22.31
CA LEU A 53 9.68 11.84 22.20
C LEU A 53 9.01 12.03 20.83
N LYS A 54 9.01 10.97 20.03
CA LYS A 54 8.55 10.91 18.64
C LYS A 54 7.36 9.96 18.47
N TYR A 55 6.63 10.13 17.36
CA TYR A 55 5.60 9.18 16.96
C TYR A 55 6.23 7.85 16.56
N SER A 56 5.71 6.75 17.11
CA SER A 56 6.17 5.39 16.85
C SER A 56 5.44 4.82 15.64
N PRO A 57 6.13 4.51 14.52
CA PRO A 57 5.52 3.80 13.39
C PRO A 57 4.90 2.46 13.82
N ILE A 58 5.54 1.76 14.76
CA ILE A 58 5.10 0.45 15.26
C ILE A 58 3.76 0.58 15.97
N GLU A 59 3.60 1.58 16.85
CA GLU A 59 2.34 1.79 17.56
C GLU A 59 1.22 2.27 16.63
N MET A 60 1.54 3.14 15.67
CA MET A 60 0.57 3.59 14.67
C MET A 60 0.11 2.42 13.79
N ASN A 61 1.03 1.63 13.26
CA ASN A 61 0.70 0.42 12.47
C ASN A 61 -0.16 -0.54 13.28
N LYS A 62 0.20 -0.82 14.55
CA LYS A 62 -0.59 -1.66 15.44
C LYS A 62 -2.03 -1.16 15.60
N LYS A 63 -2.23 0.14 15.78
CA LYS A 63 -3.58 0.74 15.88
C LYS A 63 -4.38 0.60 14.59
N PHE A 64 -3.74 0.78 13.43
CA PHE A 64 -4.40 0.52 12.15
C PHE A 64 -4.75 -0.96 11.98
N THR A 65 -3.84 -1.88 12.31
CA THR A 65 -4.10 -3.33 12.25
C THR A 65 -5.28 -3.75 13.12
N GLU A 66 -5.35 -3.27 14.37
CA GLU A 66 -6.47 -3.54 15.28
C GLU A 66 -7.79 -3.06 14.67
N LEU A 67 -7.85 -1.79 14.26
CA LEU A 67 -9.08 -1.17 13.76
C LEU A 67 -9.54 -1.74 12.42
N LEU A 68 -8.62 -2.02 11.49
CA LEU A 68 -8.94 -2.64 10.21
C LEU A 68 -9.35 -4.11 10.40
N GLY A 69 -8.69 -4.82 11.31
CA GLY A 69 -9.06 -6.19 11.70
C GLY A 69 -10.48 -6.29 12.26
N ASP A 70 -10.88 -5.37 13.14
CA ASP A 70 -12.25 -5.26 13.68
C ASP A 70 -13.29 -5.03 12.58
N LYS A 71 -12.88 -4.35 11.50
CA LYS A 71 -13.67 -4.12 10.29
C LYS A 71 -13.59 -5.27 9.28
N LYS A 72 -12.95 -6.39 9.65
CA LYS A 72 -12.81 -7.61 8.83
C LYS A 72 -11.98 -7.40 7.55
N TRP A 73 -11.08 -6.42 7.54
CA TRP A 73 -10.00 -6.41 6.56
C TRP A 73 -9.02 -7.53 6.89
N LYS A 74 -8.59 -8.27 5.87
CA LYS A 74 -7.77 -9.46 6.06
C LYS A 74 -6.54 -9.40 5.18
N GLU A 75 -5.48 -10.04 5.66
CA GLU A 75 -4.32 -10.30 4.83
C GLU A 75 -4.72 -11.10 3.59
N SER A 76 -4.10 -10.78 2.45
CA SER A 76 -4.23 -11.54 1.22
C SER A 76 -2.87 -11.78 0.60
N ARG A 77 -2.75 -12.89 -0.12
CA ARG A 77 -1.53 -13.31 -0.81
C ARG A 77 -1.85 -13.79 -2.21
N VAL A 78 -1.11 -13.30 -3.18
CA VAL A 78 -1.18 -13.74 -4.57
C VAL A 78 0.14 -14.35 -4.97
N SER A 79 0.10 -15.61 -5.36
CA SER A 79 1.28 -16.35 -5.81
C SER A 79 1.35 -16.37 -7.33
N TYR A 80 2.56 -16.40 -7.88
CA TYR A 80 2.79 -16.43 -9.32
C TYR A 80 4.15 -17.05 -9.63
N TRP A 81 4.38 -17.39 -10.90
CA TRP A 81 5.65 -17.94 -11.39
C TRP A 81 6.33 -16.96 -12.32
N VAL A 82 7.61 -16.66 -12.03
CA VAL A 82 8.44 -15.80 -12.87
C VAL A 82 9.42 -16.63 -13.71
N THR A 83 9.89 -16.03 -14.78
CA THR A 83 10.88 -16.59 -15.71
C THR A 83 11.68 -15.45 -16.34
N ARG A 84 12.72 -15.76 -17.13
CA ARG A 84 13.56 -14.76 -17.81
C ARG A 84 13.04 -14.35 -19.20
N GLY A 85 12.19 -15.16 -19.83
CA GLY A 85 11.71 -14.92 -21.19
C GLY A 85 10.61 -13.87 -21.26
N GLU A 86 10.90 -12.68 -21.79
CA GLU A 86 9.95 -11.55 -21.83
C GLU A 86 8.59 -11.90 -22.45
N LYS A 87 8.57 -12.59 -23.60
CA LYS A 87 7.33 -13.01 -24.27
C LYS A 87 6.50 -13.94 -23.40
N LEU A 88 7.17 -14.84 -22.68
CA LEU A 88 6.55 -15.82 -21.81
C LEU A 88 5.97 -15.15 -20.55
N ILE A 89 6.68 -14.18 -19.98
CA ILE A 89 6.15 -13.35 -18.88
C ILE A 89 4.84 -12.66 -19.33
N ARG A 90 4.83 -12.03 -20.51
CA ARG A 90 3.64 -11.34 -21.02
C ARG A 90 2.47 -12.29 -21.26
N SER A 91 2.71 -13.51 -21.77
CA SER A 91 1.65 -14.47 -22.04
C SER A 91 1.09 -15.16 -20.78
N THR A 92 1.90 -15.29 -19.72
CA THR A 92 1.47 -16.00 -18.49
C THR A 92 0.96 -15.08 -17.38
N MET A 93 1.23 -13.77 -17.43
CA MET A 93 0.96 -12.82 -16.34
C MET A 93 -0.47 -12.89 -15.77
N ALA A 94 -1.48 -13.02 -16.63
CA ALA A 94 -2.88 -13.08 -16.25
C ALA A 94 -3.41 -14.49 -15.94
N LEU A 95 -2.62 -15.56 -16.16
CA LEU A 95 -3.06 -16.95 -16.00
C LEU A 95 -3.02 -17.42 -14.54
N PRO A 96 -3.92 -18.29 -14.08
CA PRO A 96 -3.81 -18.93 -12.76
C PRO A 96 -2.41 -19.54 -12.50
N PRO A 97 -1.92 -19.59 -11.26
CA PRO A 97 -0.52 -19.96 -10.98
C PRO A 97 -0.12 -21.32 -11.54
N GLU A 98 -1.02 -22.30 -11.51
CA GLU A 98 -0.77 -23.63 -12.08
C GLU A 98 -0.55 -23.60 -13.60
N GLU A 99 -1.30 -22.76 -14.32
CA GLU A 99 -1.13 -22.62 -15.78
C GLU A 99 0.09 -21.79 -16.15
N GLN A 100 0.50 -20.82 -15.31
CA GLN A 100 1.78 -20.14 -15.48
C GLN A 100 2.94 -21.13 -15.43
N LYS A 101 2.97 -21.96 -14.38
CA LYS A 101 4.00 -22.98 -14.20
C LYS A 101 4.07 -23.92 -15.41
N LYS A 102 2.92 -24.47 -15.79
CA LYS A 102 2.80 -25.42 -16.91
C LYS A 102 3.26 -24.82 -18.23
N GLN A 103 2.89 -23.57 -18.55
CA GLN A 103 3.35 -22.92 -19.78
C GLN A 103 4.84 -22.60 -19.76
N ILE A 104 5.39 -22.23 -18.60
CA ILE A 104 6.82 -21.97 -18.46
C ILE A 104 7.63 -23.25 -18.67
N GLU A 105 7.21 -24.35 -18.04
CA GLU A 105 7.83 -25.67 -18.19
C GLU A 105 7.70 -26.19 -19.63
N ALA A 106 6.54 -26.03 -20.27
CA ALA A 106 6.32 -26.44 -21.66
C ALA A 106 7.19 -25.67 -22.67
N ALA A 107 7.62 -24.45 -22.33
CA ALA A 107 8.56 -23.67 -23.14
C ALA A 107 10.04 -24.03 -22.88
N GLY A 108 10.32 -25.00 -21.99
CA GLY A 108 11.69 -25.41 -21.62
C GLY A 108 12.41 -24.41 -20.71
N GLU A 109 11.68 -23.47 -20.11
CA GLU A 109 12.22 -22.50 -19.13
C GLU A 109 11.97 -23.00 -17.70
N GLN A 110 12.79 -22.55 -16.74
CA GLN A 110 12.61 -22.89 -15.32
C GLN A 110 11.62 -21.91 -14.67
N PRO A 111 10.47 -22.39 -14.14
CA PRO A 111 9.57 -21.52 -13.37
C PRO A 111 10.14 -21.27 -11.98
N ILE A 112 10.14 -20.01 -11.53
CA ILE A 112 10.58 -19.60 -10.19
C ILE A 112 9.37 -19.10 -9.41
N PHE A 113 9.06 -19.76 -8.30
CA PHE A 113 7.91 -19.39 -7.46
C PHE A 113 8.14 -18.04 -6.77
N SER A 114 7.13 -17.18 -6.79
CA SER A 114 7.13 -15.89 -6.12
C SER A 114 5.72 -15.52 -5.64
N TYR A 115 5.60 -14.48 -4.83
CA TYR A 115 4.31 -13.99 -4.34
C TYR A 115 4.39 -12.54 -3.88
N ASN A 116 3.25 -11.87 -3.88
CA ASN A 116 3.00 -10.62 -3.16
C ASN A 116 1.98 -10.87 -2.05
N GLN A 117 2.13 -10.14 -0.96
CA GLN A 117 1.25 -10.21 0.21
C GLN A 117 0.93 -8.79 0.63
N THR A 118 -0.34 -8.51 0.90
CA THR A 118 -0.83 -7.21 1.36
C THR A 118 -1.59 -7.41 2.66
N ASP A 119 -1.47 -6.43 3.56
CA ASP A 119 -1.93 -6.58 4.94
C ASP A 119 -3.46 -6.54 5.05
N PHE A 120 -4.13 -5.77 4.17
CA PHE A 120 -5.55 -5.48 4.31
C PHE A 120 -6.27 -5.49 2.96
N VAL A 121 -7.02 -6.56 2.69
CA VAL A 121 -7.95 -6.67 1.55
C VAL A 121 -9.37 -6.88 2.05
N LYS A 122 -10.31 -6.20 1.41
CA LYS A 122 -11.74 -6.40 1.59
C LYS A 122 -12.47 -5.99 0.32
N GLU A 123 -13.39 -6.83 -0.16
CA GLU A 123 -14.31 -6.49 -1.27
C GLU A 123 -13.60 -5.89 -2.50
N ARG A 124 -12.46 -6.47 -2.87
CA ARG A 124 -11.60 -6.06 -4.00
C ARG A 124 -10.95 -4.68 -3.85
N VAL A 125 -10.75 -4.23 -2.62
CA VAL A 125 -9.95 -3.05 -2.29
C VAL A 125 -8.79 -3.50 -1.41
N ALA A 126 -7.57 -3.04 -1.71
CA ALA A 126 -6.40 -3.22 -0.84
C ALA A 126 -6.04 -1.92 -0.14
N ILE A 127 -5.63 -2.01 1.13
CA ILE A 127 -5.07 -0.89 1.90
C ILE A 127 -3.65 -1.25 2.31
N GLU A 128 -2.73 -0.33 2.09
CA GLU A 128 -1.39 -0.34 2.66
C GLU A 128 -1.25 0.86 3.60
N VAL A 129 -0.76 0.61 4.82
CA VAL A 129 -0.47 1.65 5.81
C VAL A 129 1.03 1.75 5.96
N GLN A 130 1.63 2.79 5.39
CA GLN A 130 3.08 2.87 5.25
C GLN A 130 3.68 4.02 6.07
N PHE A 131 4.05 3.71 7.31
CA PHE A 131 4.86 4.57 8.19
C PHE A 131 6.34 4.15 8.27
N GLY A 132 6.76 3.22 7.40
CA GLY A 132 8.11 2.70 7.28
C GLY A 132 8.93 3.40 6.19
N LYS A 133 10.09 2.82 5.86
CA LYS A 133 11.10 3.45 4.98
C LYS A 133 10.52 3.78 3.60
N TYR A 134 10.93 4.91 3.03
CA TYR A 134 10.49 5.39 1.70
C TYR A 134 10.61 4.32 0.59
N ALA A 135 11.64 3.45 0.65
CA ALA A 135 11.84 2.41 -0.36
C ALA A 135 10.69 1.40 -0.44
N PHE A 136 9.96 1.19 0.66
CA PHE A 136 8.81 0.29 0.67
C PHE A 136 7.56 0.93 0.04
N VAL A 137 7.38 2.25 0.15
CA VAL A 137 6.23 2.94 -0.48
C VAL A 137 6.25 2.77 -2.00
N ALA A 138 7.41 2.94 -2.63
CA ALA A 138 7.55 2.72 -4.07
C ALA A 138 7.24 1.26 -4.45
N TYR A 139 7.62 0.30 -3.61
CA TYR A 139 7.28 -1.10 -3.83
C TYR A 139 5.77 -1.36 -3.68
N ASP A 140 5.12 -0.75 -2.69
CA ASP A 140 3.67 -0.87 -2.47
C ASP A 140 2.89 -0.31 -3.68
N LEU A 141 3.20 0.91 -4.11
CA LEU A 141 2.53 1.62 -5.21
C LEU A 141 2.73 0.96 -6.59
N PHE A 142 3.96 0.54 -6.91
CA PHE A 142 4.31 0.09 -8.27
C PHE A 142 4.40 -1.43 -8.42
N VAL A 143 4.51 -2.18 -7.32
CA VAL A 143 4.64 -3.64 -7.36
C VAL A 143 3.45 -4.32 -6.69
N LYS A 144 3.17 -4.07 -5.41
CA LYS A 144 2.13 -4.82 -4.68
C LYS A 144 0.74 -4.52 -5.24
N HIS A 145 0.29 -3.27 -5.24
CA HIS A 145 -1.05 -2.94 -5.75
C HIS A 145 -1.23 -3.40 -7.20
N LEU A 146 -0.19 -3.23 -8.03
CA LEU A 146 -0.21 -3.69 -9.41
C LEU A 146 -0.31 -5.22 -9.53
N ALA A 147 0.40 -5.98 -8.70
CA ALA A 147 0.34 -7.43 -8.69
C ALA A 147 -1.06 -7.92 -8.33
N PHE A 148 -1.72 -7.34 -7.32
CA PHE A 148 -3.10 -7.71 -6.98
C PHE A 148 -4.09 -7.30 -8.08
N TYR A 149 -3.90 -6.13 -8.70
CA TYR A 149 -4.77 -5.62 -9.76
C TYR A 149 -4.69 -6.47 -11.05
N VAL A 150 -3.48 -6.76 -11.53
CA VAL A 150 -3.26 -7.59 -12.74
C VAL A 150 -3.76 -9.03 -12.56
N ARG A 151 -3.88 -9.48 -11.31
CA ARG A 151 -4.37 -10.79 -10.92
C ARG A 151 -5.88 -10.83 -10.69
N ASP A 152 -6.57 -9.73 -10.98
CA ASP A 152 -8.00 -9.59 -10.79
C ASP A 152 -8.45 -9.80 -9.34
N GLU A 153 -7.62 -9.43 -8.37
CA GLU A 153 -7.92 -9.55 -6.93
C GLU A 153 -8.43 -8.24 -6.32
N ILE A 154 -8.02 -7.10 -6.88
CA ILE A 154 -8.48 -5.77 -6.47
C ILE A 154 -8.83 -4.91 -7.69
N ASP A 155 -9.72 -3.95 -7.46
CA ASP A 155 -10.07 -2.91 -8.43
C ASP A 155 -9.38 -1.57 -8.11
N VAL A 156 -9.11 -1.32 -6.82
CA VAL A 156 -8.49 -0.09 -6.29
C VAL A 156 -7.54 -0.43 -5.15
N GLY A 157 -6.37 0.21 -5.15
CA GLY A 157 -5.46 0.28 -4.00
C GLY A 157 -5.61 1.59 -3.21
N ILE A 158 -5.43 1.54 -1.90
CA ILE A 158 -5.40 2.70 -1.01
C ILE A 158 -4.05 2.72 -0.31
N GLU A 159 -3.37 3.87 -0.37
CA GLU A 159 -2.07 4.08 0.26
C GLU A 159 -2.20 5.16 1.36
N ILE A 160 -2.04 4.78 2.62
CA ILE A 160 -2.10 5.70 3.77
C ILE A 160 -0.68 6.07 4.20
N LEU A 161 -0.36 7.36 4.08
CA LEU A 161 0.98 7.91 4.30
C LEU A 161 0.94 9.04 5.32
N PRO A 162 2.02 9.26 6.10
CA PRO A 162 2.11 10.43 6.94
C PRO A 162 2.33 11.66 6.06
N MET A 163 1.66 12.77 6.35
CA MET A 163 2.06 14.08 5.83
C MET A 163 3.48 14.41 6.31
N LYS A 164 4.19 15.30 5.61
CA LYS A 164 5.52 15.75 6.05
C LYS A 164 5.53 16.27 7.49
N SER A 165 4.45 16.93 7.91
CA SER A 165 4.25 17.43 9.28
C SER A 165 4.19 16.34 10.35
N LEU A 166 3.71 15.14 10.01
CA LEU A 166 3.76 13.98 10.90
C LEU A 166 5.13 13.30 10.81
N GLN A 167 5.65 13.11 9.60
CA GLN A 167 6.94 12.47 9.37
C GLN A 167 8.10 13.20 10.07
N SER A 168 8.08 14.54 10.14
CA SER A 168 9.09 15.32 10.87
C SER A 168 9.12 15.05 12.38
N GLU A 169 8.01 14.55 12.92
CA GLU A 169 7.85 14.15 14.31
C GLU A 169 8.04 12.64 14.52
N MET A 170 8.54 11.92 13.51
CA MET A 170 8.94 10.52 13.55
C MET A 170 10.48 10.39 13.50
N SER A 171 10.99 9.16 13.53
CA SER A 171 12.40 8.90 13.16
C SER A 171 12.69 9.27 11.72
N SER A 172 13.97 9.47 11.38
CA SER A 172 14.37 9.66 9.99
C SER A 172 14.18 8.41 9.13
N GLY A 173 13.90 8.60 7.85
CA GLY A 173 13.79 7.52 6.86
C GLY A 173 12.38 7.13 6.38
N PRO A 174 11.28 7.35 7.12
CA PRO A 174 9.95 7.08 6.59
C PRO A 174 9.60 7.92 5.36
N GLY A 175 8.82 7.33 4.46
CA GLY A 175 8.18 8.06 3.36
C GLY A 175 7.16 9.07 3.88
N TYR A 176 6.76 10.02 3.04
CA TYR A 176 5.73 11.02 3.37
C TYR A 176 4.93 11.39 2.13
N TYR A 177 3.65 11.73 2.35
CA TYR A 177 2.66 11.94 1.29
C TYR A 177 3.16 12.81 0.14
N GLU A 178 3.74 13.98 0.44
CA GLU A 178 4.16 14.93 -0.58
C GLU A 178 5.28 14.36 -1.48
N GLY A 179 6.23 13.63 -0.89
CA GLY A 179 7.32 13.00 -1.65
C GLY A 179 6.85 11.84 -2.51
N GLU A 180 5.88 11.08 -2.02
CA GLU A 180 5.36 9.90 -2.70
C GLU A 180 4.32 10.28 -3.76
N LEU A 181 3.53 11.32 -3.53
CA LEU A 181 2.71 11.94 -4.56
C LEU A 181 3.58 12.46 -5.71
N TYR A 182 4.70 13.12 -5.38
CA TYR A 182 5.69 13.51 -6.37
C TYR A 182 6.24 12.28 -7.12
N ASN A 183 6.47 11.14 -6.43
CA ASN A 183 6.81 9.86 -7.07
C ASN A 183 5.77 9.39 -8.08
N VAL A 184 4.49 9.43 -7.74
CA VAL A 184 3.44 9.00 -8.67
C VAL A 184 3.36 9.96 -9.87
N ILE A 185 3.28 11.26 -9.63
CA ILE A 185 3.12 12.26 -10.69
C ILE A 185 4.31 12.27 -11.65
N ARG A 186 5.55 12.11 -11.17
CA ARG A 186 6.75 12.14 -12.04
C ARG A 186 6.79 10.99 -13.06
N ASN A 187 6.05 9.90 -12.84
CA ASN A 187 5.96 8.80 -13.79
C ASN A 187 5.07 9.13 -15.00
N GLY A 188 4.32 10.23 -14.95
CA GLY A 188 3.40 10.65 -15.99
C GLY A 188 1.97 10.15 -15.78
N ARG A 189 1.05 10.67 -16.60
CA ARG A 189 -0.37 10.34 -16.49
C ARG A 189 -0.61 8.86 -16.76
N GLY A 190 -1.42 8.23 -15.91
CA GLY A 190 -1.83 6.84 -16.05
C GLY A 190 -0.80 5.81 -15.59
N VAL A 191 0.26 6.22 -14.90
CA VAL A 191 1.24 5.32 -14.30
C VAL A 191 1.23 5.50 -12.77
N PRO A 192 1.10 4.41 -11.98
CA PRO A 192 0.93 3.01 -12.41
C PRO A 192 -0.46 2.75 -13.01
N ALA A 193 -0.64 1.60 -13.65
CA ALA A 193 -1.91 1.25 -14.34
C ALA A 193 -3.05 0.85 -13.39
N VAL A 194 -2.76 0.61 -12.11
CA VAL A 194 -3.74 0.32 -11.07
C VAL A 194 -4.36 1.64 -10.56
N PRO A 195 -5.69 1.75 -10.43
CA PRO A 195 -6.32 2.88 -9.76
C PRO A 195 -5.94 2.95 -8.28
N LEU A 196 -5.57 4.15 -7.81
CA LEU A 196 -5.08 4.34 -6.43
C LEU A 196 -5.76 5.53 -5.75
N VAL A 197 -5.89 5.43 -4.42
CA VAL A 197 -6.22 6.56 -3.54
C VAL A 197 -5.08 6.77 -2.56
N MET A 198 -4.33 7.84 -2.72
CA MET A 198 -3.30 8.22 -1.77
C MET A 198 -3.89 9.13 -0.70
N ILE A 199 -3.65 8.82 0.57
CA ILE A 199 -4.22 9.55 1.71
C ILE A 199 -3.07 10.03 2.60
N GLY A 200 -2.94 11.35 2.72
CA GLY A 200 -2.00 11.97 3.65
C GLY A 200 -2.64 12.20 5.01
N VAL A 201 -2.07 11.64 6.08
CA VAL A 201 -2.60 11.75 7.44
C VAL A 201 -1.68 12.53 8.38
N ALA A 202 -2.29 13.18 9.37
CA ALA A 202 -1.59 13.84 10.47
C ALA A 202 -2.33 13.60 11.80
N PRO A 203 -1.70 13.87 12.96
CA PRO A 203 -2.35 13.82 14.26
C PRO A 203 -3.65 14.64 14.33
#